data_AF-A0A3D9LJN9-F1
#
_entry.id   AF-A0A3D9LJN9-F1
#
_cell.length_a   1.000
_cell.length_b   1.000
_cell.length_c   1.000
_cell.angle_alpha   90.00
_cell.angle_beta   90.00
_cell.angle_gamma   90.00
#
_symmetry.space_group_name_H-M   'P 1'
#
loop_
_entity.id
_entity.type
_entity.pdbx_description
1 polymer ?
#
loop_
_entity_poly.entity_id
_entity_poly.type
_entity_poly.pdbx_seq_one_letter_code
_entity_poly.pdbx_strand_id
1 'polypeptide(L)'
;MVRGKAISLPDGPVPEKRGRGRPPKPDAMTNAQRQAAFRVRHQAAGKSVTVTKNKRDELALECERLREELAQARRAVARHRRREAGEGAMHVASVVLGQPVPDPTEPDGKRLVVTLGVREYFSLGRLAVHYGLPKRAVVERLLWWADHSAVQSFGDDDAAFNRYVDRVTGKL
;
A
#
# COMPACT_ATOMS: atom_id res chain seq x y z
N MET A 1 64.09 -10.48 64.90
CA MET A 1 62.90 -11.10 65.54
C MET A 1 62.01 -10.02 66.11
N VAL A 2 60.80 -9.80 65.58
CA VAL A 2 59.63 -9.29 66.33
C VAL A 2 58.41 -9.94 65.69
N ARG A 3 57.55 -10.61 66.46
CA ARG A 3 56.32 -11.23 65.93
C ARG A 3 55.21 -10.17 65.88
N GLY A 4 54.71 -9.87 64.67
CA GLY A 4 53.49 -9.10 64.49
C GLY A 4 52.30 -9.86 65.10
N LYS A 5 51.62 -9.24 66.06
CA LYS A 5 50.58 -9.88 66.87
C LYS A 5 49.27 -9.92 66.07
N ALA A 6 48.77 -11.12 65.76
CA ALA A 6 47.46 -11.27 65.11
C ALA A 6 46.35 -10.79 66.06
N ILE A 7 45.60 -9.77 65.65
CA ILE A 7 44.45 -9.25 66.39
C ILE A 7 43.23 -10.04 65.92
N SER A 8 42.76 -10.99 66.73
CA SER A 8 41.49 -11.68 66.47
C SER A 8 40.34 -10.70 66.65
N LEU A 9 39.58 -10.46 65.58
CA LEU A 9 38.30 -9.76 65.64
C LEU A 9 37.24 -10.73 66.21
N PRO A 10 36.29 -10.25 67.05
CA PRO A 10 35.25 -11.11 67.60
C PRO A 10 34.19 -11.47 66.56
N ASP A 11 33.81 -12.75 66.49
CA ASP A 11 32.73 -13.28 65.64
C ASP A 11 31.33 -12.90 66.15
N GLY A 12 31.06 -11.59 66.20
CA GLY A 12 29.71 -11.05 66.39
C GLY A 12 28.93 -11.02 65.06
N PRO A 13 27.62 -11.31 65.04
CA PRO A 13 26.83 -11.23 63.82
C PRO A 13 26.84 -9.79 63.28
N VAL A 14 27.25 -9.64 62.01
CA VAL A 14 27.32 -8.34 61.35
C VAL A 14 25.92 -7.72 61.32
N PRO A 15 25.70 -6.54 61.94
CA PRO A 15 24.38 -5.93 61.97
C PRO A 15 23.97 -5.51 60.55
N GLU A 16 22.86 -6.06 60.05
CA GLU A 16 22.30 -5.66 58.77
C GLU A 16 22.06 -4.14 58.76
N LYS A 17 22.71 -3.45 57.82
CA LYS A 17 22.63 -1.99 57.71
C LYS A 17 21.19 -1.61 57.38
N ARG A 18 20.47 -1.04 58.37
CA ARG A 18 19.12 -0.50 58.18
C ARG A 18 19.14 0.56 57.07
N GLY A 19 18.67 0.20 55.89
CA GLY A 19 18.52 1.12 54.77
C GLY A 19 17.58 2.26 55.15
N ARG A 20 17.92 3.49 54.76
CA ARG A 20 17.04 4.65 54.96
C ARG A 20 15.80 4.51 54.07
N GLY A 21 14.64 4.26 54.66
CA GLY A 21 13.38 4.18 53.94
C GLY A 21 12.29 3.41 54.70
N ARG A 22 11.08 3.40 54.14
CA ARG A 22 9.99 2.54 54.62
C ARG A 22 10.35 1.08 54.33
N PRO A 23 10.14 0.13 55.26
CA PRO A 23 10.43 -1.28 55.00
C PRO A 23 9.67 -1.78 53.75
N PRO A 24 10.28 -2.66 52.94
CA PRO A 24 9.63 -3.22 51.75
C PRO A 24 8.37 -4.00 52.15
N LYS A 25 7.39 -4.05 51.25
CA LYS A 25 6.23 -4.96 51.40
C LYS A 25 6.72 -6.41 51.44
N PRO A 26 6.05 -7.33 52.17
CA PRO A 26 6.49 -8.73 52.28
C PRO A 26 6.65 -9.41 50.92
N ASP A 27 5.77 -9.11 49.95
CA ASP A 27 5.80 -9.68 48.60
C ASP A 27 6.65 -8.88 47.59
N ALA A 28 7.45 -7.91 48.04
CA ALA A 28 8.26 -7.08 47.16
C ALA A 28 9.46 -7.86 46.62
N MET A 29 9.40 -8.27 45.34
CA MET A 29 10.56 -8.84 44.65
C MET A 29 11.81 -7.98 44.84
N THR A 30 12.95 -8.63 45.10
CA THR A 30 14.25 -7.96 45.16
C THR A 30 14.68 -7.48 43.76
N ASN A 31 15.62 -6.53 43.68
CA ASN A 31 16.15 -6.10 42.38
C ASN A 31 16.82 -7.26 41.62
N ALA A 32 17.49 -8.19 42.32
CA ALA A 32 18.06 -9.39 41.71
C ALA A 32 16.97 -10.28 41.08
N GLN A 33 15.86 -10.52 41.77
CA GLN A 33 14.71 -11.27 41.25
C GLN A 33 14.05 -10.56 40.06
N ARG A 34 13.89 -9.22 40.11
CA ARG A 34 13.42 -8.43 38.96
C ARG A 34 14.35 -8.58 37.75
N GLN A 35 15.67 -8.49 37.94
CA GLN A 35 16.65 -8.66 36.88
C GLN A 35 16.60 -10.08 36.28
N ALA A 36 16.45 -11.11 37.12
CA ALA A 36 16.33 -12.49 36.68
C ALA A 36 15.05 -12.73 35.86
N ALA A 37 13.89 -12.27 36.36
CA ALA A 37 12.61 -12.37 35.64
C ALA A 37 12.64 -11.64 34.29
N PHE A 38 13.30 -10.47 34.22
CA PHE A 38 13.52 -9.75 32.96
C PHE A 38 14.37 -10.58 31.98
N ARG A 39 15.49 -11.15 32.44
CA ARG A 39 16.36 -12.01 31.60
C ARG A 39 15.61 -13.23 31.07
N VAL A 40 14.80 -13.90 31.89
CA VAL A 40 13.99 -15.06 31.47
C VAL A 40 12.96 -14.67 30.41
N ARG A 41 12.25 -13.55 30.60
CA ARG A 41 11.28 -13.03 29.61
C ARG A 41 11.95 -12.71 28.26
N HIS A 42 13.14 -12.09 28.29
CA HIS A 42 13.87 -11.76 27.06
C HIS A 42 14.58 -12.95 26.40
N GLN A 43 14.99 -13.97 27.16
CA GLN A 43 15.46 -15.24 26.58
C GLN A 43 14.35 -15.97 25.83
N ALA A 44 13.13 -16.02 26.38
CA ALA A 44 11.99 -16.66 25.72
C ALA A 44 11.55 -15.94 24.43
N ALA A 45 11.68 -14.61 24.36
CA ALA A 45 11.46 -13.83 23.15
C ALA A 45 12.61 -13.92 22.12
N GLY A 46 13.78 -14.43 22.54
CA GLY A 46 15.04 -14.42 21.79
C GLY A 46 15.22 -15.57 20.81
N LYS A 47 14.18 -16.02 20.10
CA LYS A 47 14.36 -16.87 18.90
C LYS A 47 14.98 -16.03 17.79
N SER A 48 16.30 -15.88 17.80
CA SER A 48 17.04 -15.33 16.68
C SER A 48 16.85 -16.25 15.48
N VAL A 49 16.09 -15.77 14.49
CA VAL A 49 16.03 -16.39 13.17
C VAL A 49 17.40 -16.15 12.54
N THR A 50 18.31 -17.10 12.75
CA THR A 50 19.63 -17.13 12.11
C THR A 50 19.44 -17.42 10.63
N VAL A 51 19.14 -16.37 9.86
CA VAL A 51 19.32 -16.37 8.41
C VAL A 51 20.79 -16.73 8.18
N THR A 52 21.03 -17.94 7.69
CA THR A 52 22.38 -18.41 7.37
C THR A 52 23.00 -17.43 6.39
N LYS A 53 24.25 -17.01 6.66
CA LYS A 53 24.92 -15.91 5.96
C LYS A 53 24.80 -16.04 4.43
N ASN A 54 24.98 -17.25 3.91
CA ASN A 54 24.84 -17.59 2.49
C ASN A 54 23.52 -17.13 1.88
N LYS A 55 22.37 -17.34 2.56
CA LYS A 55 21.05 -16.90 2.07
C LYS A 55 20.91 -15.38 2.00
N ARG A 56 21.59 -14.65 2.90
CA ARG A 56 21.63 -13.18 2.85
C ARG A 56 22.45 -12.69 1.66
N ASP A 57 23.56 -13.37 1.38
CA ASP A 57 24.47 -13.00 0.28
C ASP A 57 23.83 -13.37 -1.09
N GLU A 58 23.14 -14.51 -1.19
CA GLU A 58 22.29 -14.90 -2.34
C GLU A 58 21.18 -13.86 -2.61
N LEU A 59 20.39 -13.50 -1.58
CA LEU A 59 19.33 -12.48 -1.71
C LEU A 59 19.88 -11.09 -2.03
N ALA A 60 21.09 -10.75 -1.59
CA ALA A 60 21.74 -9.49 -1.94
C ALA A 60 22.06 -9.43 -3.45
N LEU A 61 22.63 -10.51 -4.01
CA LEU A 61 22.92 -10.65 -5.44
C LEU A 61 21.63 -10.61 -6.28
N GLU A 62 20.57 -11.29 -5.86
CA GLU A 62 19.25 -11.20 -6.52
C GLU A 62 18.70 -9.77 -6.49
N CYS A 63 18.81 -9.08 -5.35
CA CYS A 63 18.37 -7.69 -5.24
C CYS A 63 19.20 -6.71 -6.09
N GLU A 64 20.49 -6.95 -6.27
CA GLU A 64 21.35 -6.16 -7.18
C GLU A 64 20.94 -6.40 -8.63
N ARG A 65 20.83 -7.68 -9.05
CA ARG A 65 20.34 -8.05 -10.39
C ARG A 65 18.97 -7.42 -10.70
N LEU A 66 17.99 -7.52 -9.79
CA LEU A 66 16.66 -6.93 -9.98
C LEU A 66 16.71 -5.40 -10.09
N ARG A 67 17.61 -4.72 -9.37
CA ARG A 67 17.82 -3.27 -9.52
C ARG A 67 18.42 -2.92 -10.87
N GLU A 68 19.35 -3.72 -11.39
CA GLU A 68 19.92 -3.54 -12.73
C GLU A 68 18.87 -3.75 -13.83
N GLU A 69 18.11 -4.84 -13.80
CA GLU A 69 17.02 -5.12 -14.74
C GLU A 69 15.99 -3.97 -14.73
N LEU A 70 15.61 -3.48 -13.55
CA LEU A 70 14.71 -2.34 -13.38
C LEU A 70 15.32 -1.03 -13.95
N ALA A 71 16.62 -0.80 -13.74
CA ALA A 71 17.33 0.35 -14.31
C ALA A 71 17.49 0.25 -15.84
N GLN A 72 17.60 -0.95 -16.40
CA GLN A 72 17.58 -1.18 -17.84
C GLN A 72 16.19 -0.94 -18.43
N ALA A 73 15.13 -1.47 -17.80
CA ALA A 73 13.74 -1.26 -18.21
C ALA A 73 13.36 0.24 -18.18
N ARG A 74 13.73 0.97 -17.11
CA ARG A 74 13.56 2.44 -17.05
C ARG A 74 14.28 3.16 -18.18
N ARG A 75 15.51 2.75 -18.52
CA ARG A 75 16.28 3.31 -19.67
C ARG A 75 15.68 2.94 -21.03
N ALA A 76 15.03 1.78 -21.17
CA ALA A 76 14.30 1.40 -22.38
C ALA A 76 13.04 2.28 -22.57
N VAL A 77 12.21 2.41 -21.53
CA VAL A 77 11.01 3.27 -21.54
C VAL A 77 11.37 4.74 -21.78
N ALA A 78 12.44 5.24 -21.17
CA ALA A 78 12.92 6.61 -21.43
C ALA A 78 13.39 6.82 -22.87
N ARG A 79 14.01 5.81 -23.50
CA ARG A 79 14.38 5.86 -24.93
C ARG A 79 13.16 5.82 -25.85
N HIS A 80 12.14 5.04 -25.51
CA HIS A 80 10.85 5.04 -26.23
C HIS A 80 10.20 6.43 -26.21
N ARG A 81 10.03 7.00 -25.01
CA ARG A 81 9.46 8.35 -24.82
C ARG A 81 10.22 9.46 -25.56
N ARG A 82 11.54 9.36 -25.66
CA ARG A 82 12.36 10.33 -26.42
C ARG A 82 12.20 10.20 -27.93
N ARG A 83 11.88 9.00 -28.45
CA ARG A 83 11.53 8.81 -29.87
C ARG A 83 10.14 9.40 -30.14
N GLU A 84 9.15 9.02 -29.32
CA GLU A 84 7.78 9.56 -29.39
C GLU A 84 7.72 11.10 -29.25
N ALA A 85 8.62 11.71 -28.47
CA ALA A 85 8.69 13.17 -28.33
C ALA A 85 9.46 13.89 -29.45
N GLY A 86 10.29 13.18 -30.22
CA GLY A 86 10.95 13.74 -31.41
C GLY A 86 10.05 13.72 -32.65
N GLU A 87 9.09 12.80 -32.68
CA GLU A 87 8.08 12.66 -33.73
C GLU A 87 6.87 13.57 -33.41
N GLY A 88 7.12 14.88 -33.35
CA GLY A 88 6.23 15.91 -32.83
C GLY A 88 5.00 16.24 -33.67
N ALA A 89 4.20 15.25 -34.06
CA ALA A 89 2.79 15.44 -34.35
C ALA A 89 1.99 15.23 -33.04
N MET A 90 0.93 16.02 -32.82
CA MET A 90 0.04 15.77 -31.67
C MET A 90 -0.68 14.42 -31.85
N HIS A 91 -0.13 13.37 -31.26
CA HIS A 91 -0.72 12.04 -31.22
C HIS A 91 -1.96 12.03 -30.33
N VAL A 92 -3.08 12.50 -30.89
CA VAL A 92 -4.42 12.20 -30.42
C VAL A 92 -4.64 10.70 -30.65
N ALA A 93 -4.52 9.91 -29.58
CA ALA A 93 -4.74 8.48 -29.66
C ALA A 93 -6.25 8.22 -29.77
N SER A 94 -6.72 7.93 -30.98
CA SER A 94 -8.12 7.61 -31.24
C SER A 94 -8.41 6.14 -30.90
N VAL A 95 -9.39 5.93 -30.02
CA VAL A 95 -9.92 4.59 -29.72
C VAL A 95 -11.30 4.46 -30.37
N VAL A 96 -11.46 3.40 -31.16
CA VAL A 96 -12.70 3.06 -31.88
C VAL A 96 -13.49 2.02 -31.08
N LEU A 97 -14.76 2.31 -30.80
CA LEU A 97 -15.71 1.38 -30.18
C LEU A 97 -16.65 0.78 -31.25
N GLY A 98 -17.08 -0.48 -31.10
CA GLY A 98 -18.01 -1.16 -32.02
C GLY A 98 -18.28 -2.64 -31.68
N GLN A 99 -19.49 -2.98 -31.25
CA GLN A 99 -19.86 -4.27 -30.62
C GLN A 99 -19.69 -5.53 -31.50
N PRO A 100 -19.54 -6.73 -30.88
CA PRO A 100 -20.00 -7.99 -31.47
C PRO A 100 -21.53 -8.16 -31.29
N VAL A 101 -22.19 -8.63 -32.35
CA VAL A 101 -23.66 -8.68 -32.60
C VAL A 101 -24.32 -9.91 -31.94
N PRO A 102 -25.54 -9.80 -31.35
CA PRO A 102 -26.86 -9.83 -32.03
C PRO A 102 -27.66 -8.51 -31.89
N ASP A 103 -28.75 -8.22 -32.60
CA ASP A 103 -29.52 -8.96 -33.63
C ASP A 103 -30.13 -7.98 -34.69
N PRO A 104 -30.85 -8.40 -35.76
CA PRO A 104 -30.97 -7.59 -36.99
C PRO A 104 -32.15 -6.60 -37.08
N THR A 105 -32.67 -6.08 -35.97
CA THR A 105 -33.68 -5.00 -35.99
C THR A 105 -33.08 -3.66 -35.55
N GLU A 106 -32.93 -2.76 -36.54
CA GLU A 106 -32.46 -1.36 -36.44
C GLU A 106 -30.95 -1.13 -36.21
N PRO A 107 -30.15 -1.08 -37.29
CA PRO A 107 -28.72 -0.79 -37.22
C PRO A 107 -28.43 0.71 -37.31
N ASP A 108 -28.36 1.40 -36.17
CA ASP A 108 -27.66 2.70 -36.07
C ASP A 108 -26.50 2.61 -35.06
N GLY A 109 -25.62 1.63 -35.33
CA GLY A 109 -24.41 1.33 -34.56
C GLY A 109 -23.34 2.42 -34.69
N LYS A 110 -23.60 3.58 -34.09
CA LYS A 110 -22.74 4.76 -34.13
C LYS A 110 -21.37 4.47 -33.54
N ARG A 111 -20.39 4.33 -34.44
CA ARG A 111 -18.97 4.12 -34.13
C ARG A 111 -18.42 5.33 -33.37
N LEU A 112 -18.39 5.24 -32.04
CA LEU A 112 -17.79 6.26 -31.20
C LEU A 112 -16.26 6.24 -31.35
N VAL A 113 -15.71 7.39 -31.71
CA VAL A 113 -14.26 7.64 -31.75
C VAL A 113 -13.93 8.56 -30.59
N VAL A 114 -13.26 8.02 -29.57
CA VAL A 114 -12.85 8.79 -28.40
C VAL A 114 -11.42 9.28 -28.62
N THR A 115 -11.25 10.61 -28.56
CA THR A 115 -9.95 11.27 -28.61
C THR A 115 -9.40 11.42 -27.19
N LEU A 116 -8.20 10.88 -26.96
CA LEU A 116 -7.54 10.94 -25.66
C LEU A 116 -6.21 11.69 -25.76
N GLY A 117 -5.91 12.48 -24.73
CA GLY A 117 -4.57 13.01 -24.52
C GLY A 117 -3.56 11.90 -24.23
N VAL A 118 -2.28 12.21 -24.44
CA VAL A 118 -1.18 11.23 -24.34
C VAL A 118 -1.12 10.59 -22.95
N ARG A 119 -1.27 11.39 -21.89
CA ARG A 119 -1.24 10.93 -20.48
C ARG A 119 -2.43 10.01 -20.17
N GLU A 120 -3.59 10.35 -20.71
CA GLU A 120 -4.86 9.65 -20.52
C GLU A 120 -4.81 8.29 -21.23
N TYR A 121 -4.26 8.24 -22.44
CA TYR A 121 -4.03 7.00 -23.18
C TYR A 121 -3.02 6.05 -22.48
N PHE A 122 -1.93 6.58 -21.92
CA PHE A 122 -1.02 5.77 -21.08
C PHE A 122 -1.72 5.28 -19.79
N SER A 123 -2.60 6.08 -19.20
CA SER A 123 -3.36 5.72 -18.01
C SER A 123 -4.40 4.63 -18.32
N LEU A 124 -5.08 4.72 -19.47
CA LEU A 124 -5.95 3.68 -20.01
C LEU A 124 -5.20 2.36 -20.24
N GLY A 125 -3.95 2.43 -20.73
CA GLY A 125 -3.08 1.25 -20.85
C GLY A 125 -2.79 0.57 -19.50
N ARG A 126 -2.56 1.35 -18.44
CA ARG A 126 -2.38 0.81 -17.07
C ARG A 126 -3.66 0.17 -16.53
N LEU A 127 -4.81 0.79 -16.77
CA LEU A 127 -6.12 0.26 -16.35
C LEU A 127 -6.46 -1.05 -17.08
N ALA A 128 -6.21 -1.12 -18.39
CA ALA A 128 -6.38 -2.32 -19.19
C ALA A 128 -5.59 -3.52 -18.64
N VAL A 129 -4.29 -3.31 -18.33
CA VAL A 129 -3.45 -4.35 -17.71
C VAL A 129 -3.93 -4.71 -16.31
N HIS A 130 -4.30 -3.73 -15.48
CA HIS A 130 -4.75 -3.96 -14.10
C HIS A 130 -6.01 -4.83 -14.01
N TYR A 131 -6.98 -4.61 -14.90
CA TYR A 131 -8.25 -5.34 -14.90
C TYR A 131 -8.29 -6.54 -15.87
N GLY A 132 -7.20 -6.80 -16.62
CA GLY A 132 -7.17 -7.87 -17.63
C GLY A 132 -8.13 -7.64 -18.81
N LEU A 133 -8.55 -6.40 -19.05
CA LEU A 133 -9.55 -6.03 -20.06
C LEU A 133 -8.89 -5.32 -21.25
N PRO A 134 -9.41 -5.47 -22.48
CA PRO A 134 -8.97 -4.66 -23.61
C PRO A 134 -9.26 -3.18 -23.32
N LYS A 135 -8.37 -2.28 -23.74
CA LYS A 135 -8.51 -0.81 -23.55
C LYS A 135 -9.91 -0.29 -23.91
N ARG A 136 -10.49 -0.85 -24.97
CA ARG A 136 -11.84 -0.58 -25.44
C ARG A 136 -12.93 -0.83 -24.38
N ALA A 137 -12.94 -2.01 -23.77
CA ALA A 137 -13.91 -2.37 -22.72
C ALA A 137 -13.73 -1.51 -21.46
N VAL A 138 -12.50 -1.04 -21.18
CA VAL A 138 -12.26 -0.07 -20.12
C VAL A 138 -12.89 1.28 -20.45
N VAL A 139 -12.79 1.78 -21.69
CA VAL A 139 -13.47 3.02 -22.13
C VAL A 139 -14.99 2.88 -22.07
N GLU A 140 -15.55 1.77 -22.57
CA GLU A 140 -16.99 1.51 -22.50
C GLU A 140 -17.50 1.50 -21.05
N ARG A 141 -16.76 0.88 -20.13
CA ARG A 141 -17.11 0.84 -18.71
C ARG A 141 -16.96 2.19 -18.00
N LEU A 142 -15.99 3.01 -18.41
CA LEU A 142 -15.85 4.39 -17.92
C LEU A 142 -16.98 5.29 -18.43
N LEU A 143 -17.39 5.15 -19.69
CA LEU A 143 -18.54 5.87 -20.26
C LEU A 143 -19.84 5.50 -19.54
N TRP A 144 -20.09 4.20 -19.34
CA TRP A 144 -21.25 3.74 -18.58
C TRP A 144 -21.26 4.27 -17.13
N TRP A 145 -20.11 4.30 -16.45
CA TRP A 145 -20.01 4.89 -15.11
C TRP A 145 -20.27 6.39 -15.09
N ALA A 146 -19.79 7.13 -16.10
CA ALA A 146 -20.02 8.57 -16.22
C ALA A 146 -21.50 8.88 -16.50
N ASP A 147 -22.12 8.14 -17.42
CA ASP A 147 -23.54 8.23 -17.74
C ASP A 147 -24.41 7.90 -16.52
N HIS A 148 -24.15 6.76 -15.86
CA HIS A 148 -24.87 6.37 -14.65
C HIS A 148 -24.70 7.39 -13.51
N SER A 149 -23.51 7.97 -13.35
CA SER A 149 -23.28 9.05 -12.37
C SER A 149 -24.00 10.35 -12.73
N ALA A 150 -24.14 10.67 -14.02
CA ALA A 150 -24.91 11.84 -14.46
C ALA A 150 -26.41 11.61 -14.21
N VAL A 151 -26.95 10.45 -14.60
CA VAL A 151 -28.35 10.07 -14.34
C VAL A 151 -28.65 10.07 -12.85
N GLN A 152 -27.79 9.50 -11.99
CA GLN A 152 -27.97 9.58 -10.54
C GLN A 152 -27.92 11.01 -10.00
N SER A 153 -27.15 11.92 -10.62
CA SER A 153 -27.07 13.32 -10.18
C SER A 153 -28.35 14.12 -10.45
N PHE A 154 -29.21 13.67 -11.38
CA PHE A 154 -30.55 14.23 -11.62
C PHE A 154 -31.62 13.66 -10.66
N GLY A 155 -31.25 12.82 -9.68
CA GLY A 155 -32.16 12.01 -8.86
C GLY A 155 -33.21 12.74 -8.00
N ASP A 156 -33.19 14.07 -7.94
CA ASP A 156 -34.26 14.91 -7.34
C ASP A 156 -34.95 15.82 -8.38
N ASP A 157 -34.32 16.08 -9.54
CA ASP A 157 -34.85 16.98 -10.57
C ASP A 157 -35.98 16.32 -11.39
N ASP A 158 -35.98 15.00 -11.55
CA ASP A 158 -37.10 14.30 -12.20
C ASP A 158 -38.44 14.58 -11.49
N ALA A 159 -38.43 14.65 -10.15
CA ALA A 159 -39.62 15.01 -9.38
C ALA A 159 -39.99 16.49 -9.54
N ALA A 160 -39.02 17.40 -9.66
CA ALA A 160 -39.26 18.82 -9.94
C ALA A 160 -39.81 19.04 -11.35
N PHE A 161 -39.25 18.35 -12.34
CA PHE A 161 -39.65 18.37 -13.74
C PHE A 161 -41.05 17.80 -13.95
N ASN A 162 -41.36 16.62 -13.38
CA ASN A 162 -42.70 16.03 -13.48
C ASN A 162 -43.76 16.94 -12.84
N ARG A 163 -43.50 17.53 -11.65
CA ARG A 163 -44.40 18.52 -11.03
C ARG A 163 -44.61 19.78 -11.90
N TYR A 164 -43.62 20.18 -12.70
CA TYR A 164 -43.77 21.25 -13.67
C TYR A 164 -44.63 20.81 -14.87
N VAL A 165 -44.37 19.63 -15.43
CA VAL A 165 -45.12 19.06 -16.56
C VAL A 165 -46.59 18.84 -16.20
N ASP A 166 -46.90 18.30 -15.03
CA ASP A 166 -48.28 18.11 -14.55
C ASP A 166 -49.01 19.45 -14.38
N ARG A 167 -48.33 20.46 -13.82
CA ARG A 167 -48.86 21.83 -13.68
C ARG A 167 -49.12 22.49 -15.04
N VAL A 168 -48.26 22.28 -16.04
CA VAL A 168 -48.41 22.86 -17.39
C VAL A 168 -49.45 22.13 -18.23
N THR A 169 -49.57 20.81 -18.06
CA THR A 169 -50.53 19.98 -18.83
C THR A 169 -51.92 19.88 -18.19
N GLY A 170 -52.11 20.43 -16.99
CA GLY A 170 -53.43 20.54 -16.35
C GLY A 170 -53.98 19.21 -15.85
N LYS A 171 -53.13 18.20 -15.66
CA LYS A 171 -53.52 16.90 -15.08
C LYS A 171 -53.42 16.97 -13.56
N LEU A 172 -54.53 17.38 -12.93
CA LEU A 172 -54.80 17.25 -11.50
C LEU A 172 -55.86 16.16 -11.28
#